data_AF-A0A411DJK2-F1
#
_entry.id   AF-A0A411DJK2-F1
#
_cell.length_a   1.000
_cell.length_b   1.000
_cell.length_c   1.000
_cell.angle_alpha   90.00
_cell.angle_beta   90.00
_cell.angle_gamma   90.00
#
_symmetry.space_group_name_H-M   'P 1'
#
loop_
_entity.id
_entity.type
_entity.pdbx_description
1 polymer ?
#
loop_
_entity_poly.entity_id
_entity_poly.type
_entity_poly.pdbx_seq_one_letter_code
_entity_poly.pdbx_strand_id
1 'polypeptide(L)'
;MKNIFLTIAGGVLLFLSANVNAQIITNGNTTSALNNTNYFMDGSNFEGLANQSYGRGLGFPRTNLTTFTFDTSPMDNTVIVSDFDGMVVYNTATGNTAAGQGVTTAVAPGFYYFSNPGNPGNITNGRWVPMGGSGKVNVLTTETVTGTLVDSKQVYAIKGTFTASGTSTAVSIPSPTGMTAMYAITIYKAGTNIVYDRSLYSYTIATTAGNAITGSPSMSVVYPSGTYDYVLEYLK
;
A
#
# COMPACT_ATOMS: atom_id res chain seq x y z
N MET A 1 44.20 55.01 -17.04
CA MET A 1 44.17 54.05 -15.90
C MET A 1 42.85 54.04 -15.12
N LYS A 2 42.08 55.14 -15.04
CA LYS A 2 40.85 55.23 -14.22
C LYS A 2 39.70 54.31 -14.66
N ASN A 3 39.58 54.00 -15.96
CA ASN A 3 38.47 53.18 -16.50
C ASN A 3 38.73 51.66 -16.41
N ILE A 4 40.00 51.24 -16.27
CA ILE A 4 40.36 49.83 -16.11
C ILE A 4 40.00 49.34 -14.69
N PHE A 5 40.22 50.17 -13.67
CA PHE A 5 39.85 49.84 -12.28
C PHE A 5 38.33 49.70 -12.08
N LEU A 6 37.51 50.50 -12.78
CA LEU A 6 36.05 50.41 -12.68
C LEU A 6 35.50 49.12 -13.30
N THR A 7 36.14 48.63 -14.36
CA THR A 7 35.72 47.41 -15.08
C THR A 7 36.11 46.15 -14.29
N ILE A 8 37.29 46.17 -13.63
CA ILE A 8 37.73 45.07 -12.76
C ILE A 8 36.88 45.01 -11.49
N ALA A 9 36.56 46.15 -10.87
CA ALA A 9 35.71 46.19 -9.68
C ALA A 9 34.27 45.72 -9.96
N GLY A 10 33.70 46.08 -11.12
CA GLY A 10 32.37 45.62 -11.55
C GLY A 10 32.30 44.12 -11.85
N GLY A 11 33.35 43.56 -12.47
CA GLY A 11 33.44 42.13 -12.74
C GLY A 11 33.55 41.28 -11.48
N VAL A 12 34.34 41.71 -10.49
CA VAL A 12 34.50 41.00 -9.21
C VAL A 12 33.23 41.03 -8.36
N LEU A 13 32.44 42.11 -8.41
CA LEU A 13 31.17 42.20 -7.69
C LEU A 13 30.09 41.24 -8.25
N LEU A 14 30.11 40.96 -9.56
CA LEU A 14 29.14 40.06 -10.22
C LEU A 14 29.35 38.58 -9.86
N PHE A 15 30.57 38.18 -9.47
CA PHE A 15 30.84 36.81 -9.00
C PHE A 15 30.44 36.57 -7.54
N LEU A 16 30.23 37.64 -6.75
CA LEU A 16 29.86 37.56 -5.34
C LEU A 16 28.35 37.38 -5.10
N SER A 17 27.52 37.51 -6.14
CA SER A 17 26.04 37.45 -6.04
C SER A 17 25.40 36.18 -6.63
N ALA A 18 26.19 35.19 -7.04
CA ALA A 18 25.64 33.91 -7.47
C ALA A 18 25.22 33.08 -6.25
N ASN A 19 23.95 33.14 -5.89
CA ASN A 19 23.36 32.18 -4.94
C ASN A 19 23.31 30.81 -5.61
N VAL A 20 24.37 30.02 -5.45
CA VAL A 20 24.36 28.61 -5.84
C VAL A 20 23.65 27.83 -4.74
N ASN A 21 22.33 27.70 -4.87
CA ASN A 21 21.59 26.76 -4.04
C ASN A 21 21.94 25.35 -4.52
N ALA A 22 22.59 24.55 -3.67
CA ALA A 22 22.80 23.14 -3.96
C ALA A 22 21.44 22.45 -4.07
N GLN A 23 21.17 21.80 -5.22
CA GLN A 23 19.96 20.99 -5.40
C GLN A 23 19.97 19.72 -4.51
N ILE A 24 21.15 19.34 -4.00
CA ILE A 24 21.36 18.19 -3.14
C ILE A 24 22.25 18.61 -1.98
N ILE A 25 21.75 18.46 -0.76
CA ILE A 25 22.53 18.63 0.47
C ILE A 25 23.07 17.26 0.86
N THR A 26 24.39 17.09 0.85
CA THR A 26 25.07 15.87 1.30
C THR A 26 25.77 16.13 2.62
N ASN A 27 25.81 15.14 3.52
CA ASN A 27 26.55 15.25 4.78
C ASN A 27 28.07 14.98 4.54
N GLY A 28 28.74 15.77 3.71
CA GLY A 28 30.17 15.62 3.40
C GLY A 28 30.50 15.79 1.93
N ASN A 29 31.76 15.56 1.59
CA ASN A 29 32.29 15.82 0.25
C ASN A 29 31.61 14.96 -0.81
N THR A 30 31.09 15.61 -1.84
CA THR A 30 30.57 14.94 -3.04
C THR A 30 31.72 14.50 -3.93
N THR A 31 31.70 13.26 -4.40
CA THR A 31 32.50 12.86 -5.57
C THR A 31 31.72 13.21 -6.84
N SER A 32 32.39 13.81 -7.82
CA SER A 32 31.78 14.21 -9.09
C SER A 32 31.68 13.08 -10.12
N ALA A 33 32.14 11.86 -9.78
CA ALA A 33 32.17 10.74 -10.70
C ALA A 33 31.79 9.41 -10.03
N LEU A 34 30.80 8.73 -10.63
CA LEU A 34 30.43 7.33 -10.40
C LEU A 34 30.72 6.52 -11.68
N ASN A 35 31.97 6.58 -12.14
CA ASN A 35 32.37 5.99 -13.42
C ASN A 35 32.15 4.47 -13.45
N ASN A 36 31.64 3.96 -14.58
CA ASN A 36 31.44 2.52 -14.83
C ASN A 36 30.51 1.82 -13.83
N THR A 37 29.49 2.52 -13.32
CA THR A 37 28.45 1.91 -12.48
C THR A 37 27.06 2.18 -13.06
N ASN A 38 26.07 1.38 -12.66
CA ASN A 38 24.66 1.60 -13.00
C ASN A 38 23.94 2.53 -12.01
N TYR A 39 24.66 3.08 -11.02
CA TYR A 39 24.04 3.89 -9.96
C TYR A 39 23.97 5.36 -10.38
N PHE A 40 22.76 5.91 -10.33
CA PHE A 40 22.52 7.35 -10.50
C PHE A 40 22.92 8.14 -9.24
N MET A 41 22.68 7.59 -8.06
CA MET A 41 23.12 8.12 -6.77
C MET A 41 23.53 6.93 -5.89
N ASP A 42 24.77 6.93 -5.40
CA ASP A 42 25.31 5.87 -4.55
C ASP A 42 25.57 6.39 -3.13
N GLY A 43 24.79 5.87 -2.18
CA GLY A 43 24.94 6.13 -0.74
C GLY A 43 25.61 4.97 0.02
N SER A 44 26.12 3.95 -0.66
CA SER A 44 26.60 2.69 -0.04
C SER A 44 28.01 2.75 0.53
N ASN A 45 28.75 3.85 0.32
CA ASN A 45 30.15 4.06 0.76
C ASN A 45 30.36 4.05 2.30
N PHE A 46 29.36 3.65 3.09
CA PHE A 46 29.44 3.43 4.53
C PHE A 46 29.52 1.94 4.91
N GLU A 47 29.39 1.02 3.94
CA GLU A 47 29.66 -0.41 4.11
C GLU A 47 31.11 -0.60 4.60
N GLY A 48 31.30 -1.15 5.81
CA GLY A 48 32.63 -1.46 6.36
C GLY A 48 33.32 -0.36 7.19
N LEU A 49 32.67 0.79 7.44
CA LEU A 49 33.21 1.81 8.36
C LEU A 49 33.06 1.41 9.84
N ALA A 50 33.99 1.88 10.68
CA ALA A 50 34.01 1.59 12.12
C ALA A 50 32.76 2.07 12.87
N ASN A 51 32.04 3.06 12.33
CA ASN A 51 30.76 3.53 12.88
C ASN A 51 29.66 3.38 11.83
N GLN A 52 28.89 2.30 11.96
CA GLN A 52 27.81 1.92 11.04
C GLN A 52 26.59 2.86 11.11
N SER A 53 26.50 3.72 12.14
CA SER A 53 25.37 4.65 12.32
C SER A 53 25.37 5.85 11.36
N TYR A 54 26.37 5.98 10.49
CA TYR A 54 26.40 7.03 9.45
C TYR A 54 25.70 6.64 8.14
N GLY A 55 25.18 5.41 8.02
CA GLY A 55 24.41 4.99 6.85
C GLY A 55 23.29 5.98 6.53
N ARG A 56 23.23 6.46 5.28
CA ARG A 56 22.34 7.57 4.88
C ARG A 56 21.18 7.07 4.06
N GLY A 57 19.98 7.31 4.55
CA GLY A 57 18.76 7.09 3.78
C GLY A 57 18.47 8.25 2.83
N LEU A 58 17.56 8.01 1.89
CA LEU A 58 16.93 9.06 1.10
C LEU A 58 15.71 9.57 1.87
N GLY A 59 15.72 10.87 2.21
CA GLY A 59 14.55 11.52 2.80
C GLY A 59 13.52 11.82 1.72
N PHE A 60 12.30 11.33 1.90
CA PHE A 60 11.17 11.66 1.03
C PHE A 60 10.25 12.68 1.71
N PRO A 61 9.57 13.55 0.94
CA PRO A 61 8.60 14.48 1.50
C PRO A 61 7.50 13.74 2.27
N ARG A 62 7.20 14.24 3.48
CA ARG A 62 6.00 13.83 4.23
C ARG A 62 4.84 14.67 3.76
N THR A 63 3.77 14.03 3.28
CA THR A 63 2.59 14.73 2.75
C THR A 63 1.31 14.16 3.32
N ASN A 64 0.26 14.98 3.37
CA ASN A 64 -1.09 14.50 3.62
C ASN A 64 -1.82 14.37 2.28
N LEU A 65 -1.88 13.14 1.74
CA LEU A 65 -2.49 12.88 0.43
C LEU A 65 -4.00 13.18 0.36
N THR A 66 -4.70 13.30 1.50
CA THR A 66 -6.13 13.67 1.51
C THR A 66 -6.35 15.16 1.23
N THR A 67 -5.30 15.98 1.30
CA THR A 67 -5.32 17.43 1.06
C THR A 67 -4.25 17.89 0.08
N PHE A 68 -3.38 16.99 -0.37
CA PHE A 68 -2.30 17.30 -1.30
C PHE A 68 -2.85 17.72 -2.66
N THR A 69 -2.28 18.80 -3.20
CA THR A 69 -2.58 19.30 -4.54
C THR A 69 -1.30 19.40 -5.35
N PHE A 70 -1.32 18.89 -6.57
CA PHE A 70 -0.23 19.09 -7.51
C PHE A 70 -0.18 20.56 -7.95
N ASP A 71 1.01 21.15 -7.93
CA ASP A 71 1.31 22.30 -8.76
C ASP A 71 1.56 21.79 -10.18
N THR A 72 0.61 22.02 -11.08
CA THR A 72 0.67 21.57 -12.47
C THR A 72 1.26 22.63 -13.41
N SER A 73 1.63 23.80 -12.88
CA SER A 73 2.29 24.85 -13.65
C SER A 73 3.63 24.45 -14.30
N PRO A 74 4.46 23.54 -13.72
CA PRO A 74 5.72 23.12 -14.32
C PRO A 74 5.59 21.87 -15.21
N MET A 75 4.36 21.43 -15.53
CA MET A 75 4.09 20.38 -16.54
C MET A 75 4.30 20.93 -17.96
N ASP A 76 5.46 21.54 -18.19
CA ASP A 76 5.95 21.85 -19.52
C ASP A 76 6.89 20.72 -19.99
N ASN A 77 6.92 20.50 -21.31
CA ASN A 77 7.68 19.43 -21.93
C ASN A 77 9.22 19.62 -21.87
N THR A 78 9.71 20.54 -21.03
CA THR A 78 11.13 20.90 -20.94
C THR A 78 11.70 20.65 -19.55
N VAL A 79 10.91 20.79 -18.49
CA VAL A 79 11.39 20.69 -17.09
C VAL A 79 10.99 19.35 -16.43
N ILE A 80 9.76 18.84 -16.64
CA ILE A 80 9.29 17.59 -16.02
C ILE A 80 8.61 16.71 -17.08
N VAL A 81 9.41 15.96 -17.83
CA VAL A 81 8.93 15.11 -18.94
C VAL A 81 8.08 13.92 -18.45
N SER A 82 8.19 13.55 -17.17
CA SER A 82 7.42 12.44 -16.59
C SER A 82 6.09 12.86 -15.97
N ASP A 83 5.76 14.16 -15.89
CA ASP A 83 4.49 14.65 -15.32
C ASP A 83 4.13 14.02 -13.96
N PHE A 84 5.12 14.01 -13.06
CA PHE A 84 5.09 13.37 -11.73
C PHE A 84 4.97 11.84 -11.72
N ASP A 85 4.98 11.16 -12.88
CA ASP A 85 5.06 9.71 -12.93
C ASP A 85 6.35 9.23 -12.25
N GLY A 86 6.19 8.39 -11.22
CA GLY A 86 7.26 7.91 -10.35
C GLY A 86 7.58 8.81 -9.15
N MET A 87 6.86 9.92 -8.92
CA MET A 87 7.07 10.78 -7.74
C MET A 87 6.78 10.00 -6.45
N VAL A 88 7.73 9.96 -5.52
CA VAL A 88 7.61 9.24 -4.24
C VAL A 88 7.41 10.18 -3.05
N VAL A 89 6.48 9.83 -2.17
CA VAL A 89 6.19 10.55 -0.91
C VAL A 89 5.91 9.58 0.23
N TYR A 90 6.08 10.04 1.46
CA TYR A 90 5.53 9.38 2.65
C TYR A 90 4.20 10.04 3.04
N ASN A 91 3.09 9.34 2.85
CA ASN A 91 1.77 9.79 3.27
C ASN A 91 1.62 9.67 4.80
N THR A 92 1.02 10.66 5.44
CA THR A 92 0.81 10.71 6.90
C THR A 92 -0.64 10.51 7.34
N ALA A 93 -1.60 10.46 6.41
CA ALA A 93 -3.03 10.41 6.72
C ALA A 93 -3.73 9.14 6.23
N THR A 94 -4.89 8.86 6.80
CA THR A 94 -5.83 7.83 6.33
C THR A 94 -7.05 8.49 5.72
N GLY A 95 -7.52 8.01 4.57
CA GLY A 95 -8.72 8.53 3.89
C GLY A 95 -8.62 8.43 2.38
N ASN A 96 -9.47 9.16 1.66
CA ASN A 96 -9.38 9.28 0.20
C ASN A 96 -8.46 10.44 -0.19
N THR A 97 -7.73 10.28 -1.29
CA THR A 97 -6.96 11.39 -1.89
C THR A 97 -7.87 12.55 -2.30
N ALA A 98 -7.31 13.76 -2.36
CA ALA A 98 -8.05 14.96 -2.74
C ALA A 98 -8.69 14.83 -4.14
N ALA A 99 -9.95 15.27 -4.28
CA ALA A 99 -10.66 15.24 -5.55
C ALA A 99 -9.97 16.14 -6.60
N GLY A 100 -9.94 15.68 -7.86
CA GLY A 100 -9.30 16.40 -8.96
C GLY A 100 -7.78 16.33 -8.99
N GLN A 101 -7.15 15.56 -8.09
CA GLN A 101 -5.69 15.35 -8.01
C GLN A 101 -5.31 13.96 -8.55
N GLY A 102 -5.88 13.62 -9.71
CA GLY A 102 -5.90 12.27 -10.28
C GLY A 102 -7.11 11.45 -9.81
N VAL A 103 -7.02 10.14 -9.98
CA VAL A 103 -8.06 9.18 -9.56
C VAL A 103 -8.08 9.08 -8.04
N THR A 104 -9.26 9.31 -7.45
CA THR A 104 -9.47 9.20 -6.02
C THR A 104 -9.11 7.79 -5.53
N THR A 105 -8.14 7.71 -4.61
CA THR A 105 -7.61 6.46 -4.08
C THR A 105 -7.66 6.46 -2.56
N ALA A 106 -8.05 5.34 -1.95
CA ALA A 106 -7.97 5.16 -0.50
C ALA A 106 -6.51 4.97 -0.08
N VAL A 107 -6.07 5.75 0.91
CA VAL A 107 -4.70 5.77 1.41
C VAL A 107 -4.67 5.64 2.93
N ALA A 108 -3.55 5.12 3.43
CA ALA A 108 -3.16 5.05 4.84
C ALA A 108 -1.70 5.51 4.97
N PRO A 109 -1.18 5.79 6.19
CA PRO A 109 0.21 6.20 6.38
C PRO A 109 1.20 5.18 5.79
N GLY A 110 2.17 5.66 5.00
CA GLY A 110 3.13 4.81 4.31
C GLY A 110 3.76 5.47 3.07
N PHE A 111 4.66 4.77 2.39
CA PHE A 111 5.26 5.24 1.14
C PHE A 111 4.32 5.03 -0.04
N TYR A 112 4.19 6.03 -0.90
CA TYR A 112 3.43 5.98 -2.14
C TYR A 112 4.27 6.52 -3.29
N TYR A 113 4.05 5.99 -4.49
CA TYR A 113 4.45 6.64 -5.73
C TYR A 113 3.22 7.09 -6.51
N PHE A 114 3.34 8.16 -7.29
CA PHE A 114 2.31 8.57 -8.24
C PHE A 114 2.54 7.83 -9.57
N SER A 115 1.55 7.07 -10.02
CA SER A 115 1.57 6.35 -11.29
C SER A 115 0.74 7.14 -12.31
N ASN A 116 1.37 7.63 -13.37
CA ASN A 116 0.72 8.41 -14.43
C ASN A 116 1.15 7.99 -15.85
N PRO A 117 1.09 6.68 -16.19
CA PRO A 117 1.63 6.19 -17.45
C PRO A 117 0.86 6.76 -18.64
N GLY A 118 1.59 7.25 -19.65
CA GLY A 118 1.04 7.61 -20.96
C GLY A 118 0.18 8.88 -21.01
N ASN A 119 0.24 9.76 -20.00
CA ASN A 119 -0.53 11.00 -19.96
C ASN A 119 0.37 12.24 -19.86
N PRO A 120 1.12 12.59 -20.92
CA PRO A 120 1.93 13.79 -20.90
C PRO A 120 1.04 15.05 -20.74
N GLY A 121 1.43 15.96 -19.86
CA GLY A 121 0.78 17.24 -19.61
C GLY A 121 -0.51 17.21 -18.77
N ASN A 122 -0.88 16.08 -18.14
CA ASN A 122 -1.98 16.06 -17.17
C ASN A 122 -1.85 14.95 -16.12
N ILE A 123 -2.57 15.08 -15.02
CA ILE A 123 -2.63 14.09 -13.92
C ILE A 123 -3.95 13.33 -13.84
N THR A 124 -4.92 13.61 -14.72
CA THR A 124 -6.33 13.22 -14.53
C THR A 124 -6.50 11.71 -14.35
N ASN A 125 -5.72 10.93 -15.10
CA ASN A 125 -5.73 9.47 -15.05
C ASN A 125 -4.70 8.88 -14.07
N GLY A 126 -3.83 9.71 -13.49
CA GLY A 126 -2.81 9.29 -12.55
C GLY A 126 -3.39 8.90 -11.20
N ARG A 127 -2.68 8.05 -10.44
CA ARG A 127 -3.14 7.57 -9.13
C ARG A 127 -1.98 7.33 -8.17
N TRP A 128 -2.25 7.48 -6.88
CA TRP A 128 -1.30 7.14 -5.82
C TRP A 128 -1.31 5.63 -5.57
N VAL A 129 -0.13 5.00 -5.60
CA VAL A 129 0.04 3.56 -5.39
C VAL A 129 0.95 3.32 -4.20
N PRO A 130 0.54 2.52 -3.20
CA PRO A 130 1.40 2.23 -2.05
C PRO A 130 2.64 1.43 -2.48
N MET A 131 3.82 1.87 -2.04
CA MET A 131 5.09 1.17 -2.22
C MET A 131 5.34 0.10 -1.15
N GLY A 132 4.41 0.00 -0.19
CA GLY A 132 4.39 -1.01 0.84
C GLY A 132 3.07 -0.91 1.61
N GLY A 133 2.18 -1.88 1.41
CA GLY A 133 1.09 -2.17 2.34
C GLY A 133 1.50 -3.37 3.18
N SER A 134 1.06 -3.45 4.45
CA SER A 134 1.29 -4.67 5.21
C SER A 134 0.67 -5.83 4.44
N GLY A 135 1.45 -6.79 3.96
CA GLY A 135 0.96 -8.07 3.43
C GLY A 135 0.21 -8.92 4.46
N LYS A 136 -0.13 -8.33 5.60
CA LYS A 136 -0.90 -8.89 6.70
C LYS A 136 -2.36 -8.52 6.47
N VAL A 137 -3.19 -9.53 6.24
CA VAL A 137 -4.65 -9.38 6.25
C VAL A 137 -5.14 -9.58 7.68
N ASN A 138 -5.84 -8.60 8.24
CA ASN A 138 -6.48 -8.72 9.55
C ASN A 138 -7.98 -8.99 9.37
N VAL A 139 -8.40 -10.23 9.54
CA VAL A 139 -9.80 -10.63 9.36
C VAL A 139 -10.62 -10.24 10.59
N LEU A 140 -11.65 -9.42 10.39
CA LEU A 140 -12.51 -8.87 11.43
C LEU A 140 -13.93 -9.47 11.36
N THR A 141 -14.76 -9.16 12.35
CA THR A 141 -16.20 -9.49 12.32
C THR A 141 -16.98 -8.64 11.32
N THR A 142 -16.34 -7.60 10.79
CA THR A 142 -16.77 -6.88 9.59
C THR A 142 -16.01 -7.40 8.38
N GLU A 143 -16.54 -7.17 7.19
CA GLU A 143 -15.85 -7.51 5.95
C GLU A 143 -14.43 -6.90 5.88
N THR A 144 -13.45 -7.76 5.58
CA THR A 144 -12.06 -7.40 5.31
C THR A 144 -11.72 -7.75 3.86
N VAL A 145 -11.11 -6.83 3.12
CA VAL A 145 -10.56 -7.08 1.79
C VAL A 145 -9.27 -7.90 1.91
N THR A 146 -9.15 -9.01 1.17
CA THR A 146 -7.94 -9.84 1.17
C THR A 146 -6.95 -9.44 0.06
N GLY A 147 -5.74 -9.97 0.10
CA GLY A 147 -4.78 -9.87 -1.01
C GLY A 147 -5.03 -10.85 -2.16
N THR A 148 -6.14 -11.60 -2.13
CA THR A 148 -6.42 -12.68 -3.09
C THR A 148 -7.44 -12.22 -4.13
N LEU A 149 -7.13 -12.51 -5.41
CA LEU A 149 -8.04 -12.40 -6.53
C LEU A 149 -8.29 -13.79 -7.13
N VAL A 150 -9.52 -14.07 -7.54
CA VAL A 150 -9.89 -15.26 -8.31
C VAL A 150 -10.61 -14.80 -9.56
N ASP A 151 -10.08 -15.13 -10.74
CA ASP A 151 -10.61 -14.65 -12.03
C ASP A 151 -10.85 -13.13 -12.06
N SER A 152 -9.88 -12.37 -11.54
CA SER A 152 -9.93 -10.90 -11.38
C SER A 152 -11.03 -10.38 -10.44
N LYS A 153 -11.71 -11.25 -9.68
CA LYS A 153 -12.68 -10.86 -8.66
C LYS A 153 -12.04 -10.83 -7.28
N GLN A 154 -12.43 -9.83 -6.49
CA GLN A 154 -11.92 -9.64 -5.14
C GLN A 154 -12.46 -10.72 -4.18
N VAL A 155 -11.56 -11.37 -3.44
CA VAL A 155 -11.94 -12.22 -2.30
C VAL A 155 -12.00 -11.36 -1.04
N TYR A 156 -13.11 -11.47 -0.32
CA TYR A 156 -13.36 -10.85 0.97
C TYR A 156 -13.31 -11.89 2.08
N ALA A 157 -13.02 -11.47 3.31
CA ALA A 157 -12.98 -12.34 4.47
C ALA A 157 -13.79 -11.75 5.63
N ILE A 158 -14.41 -12.60 6.44
CA ILE A 158 -15.06 -12.23 7.70
C ILE A 158 -14.80 -13.34 8.72
N LYS A 159 -14.69 -12.98 9.99
CA LYS A 159 -14.72 -13.96 11.09
C LYS A 159 -16.04 -13.93 11.84
N GLY A 160 -16.44 -15.08 12.34
CA GLY A 160 -17.65 -15.22 13.16
C GLY A 160 -17.57 -16.45 14.04
N THR A 161 -18.71 -16.79 14.63
CA THR A 161 -18.87 -17.98 15.45
C THR A 161 -20.14 -18.74 15.09
N PHE A 162 -20.16 -20.04 15.36
CA PHE A 162 -21.39 -20.85 15.36
C PHE A 162 -21.39 -21.82 16.54
N THR A 163 -22.56 -22.33 16.88
CA THR A 163 -22.74 -23.36 17.91
C THR A 163 -23.14 -24.68 17.26
N ALA A 164 -22.43 -25.76 17.59
CA ALA A 164 -22.82 -27.12 17.26
C ALA A 164 -23.62 -27.72 18.42
N SER A 165 -24.69 -28.47 18.12
CA SER A 165 -25.55 -29.07 19.16
C SER A 165 -24.98 -30.37 19.74
N GLY A 166 -24.02 -31.01 19.07
CA GLY A 166 -23.59 -32.37 19.39
C GLY A 166 -24.52 -33.46 18.83
N THR A 167 -25.60 -33.10 18.14
CA THR A 167 -26.64 -34.03 17.67
C THR A 167 -27.05 -33.83 16.20
N SER A 168 -26.64 -32.71 15.59
CA SER A 168 -26.98 -32.35 14.21
C SER A 168 -25.72 -31.93 13.45
N THR A 169 -25.71 -32.20 12.14
CA THR A 169 -24.69 -31.70 11.21
C THR A 169 -25.01 -30.29 10.70
N ALA A 170 -26.22 -29.79 10.93
CA ALA A 170 -26.64 -28.46 10.50
C ALA A 170 -26.19 -27.41 11.53
N VAL A 171 -25.52 -26.37 11.05
CA VAL A 171 -25.08 -25.20 11.83
C VAL A 171 -25.46 -23.90 11.10
N SER A 172 -25.31 -22.76 11.79
CA SER A 172 -25.65 -21.44 11.26
C SER A 172 -24.38 -20.63 11.01
N ILE A 173 -24.07 -20.35 9.74
CA ILE A 173 -22.94 -19.51 9.31
C ILE A 173 -23.48 -18.50 8.29
N PRO A 174 -24.15 -17.43 8.74
CA PRO A 174 -24.90 -16.53 7.85
C PRO A 174 -24.02 -15.96 6.73
N SER A 175 -24.51 -16.02 5.49
CA SER A 175 -23.79 -15.44 4.34
C SER A 175 -23.71 -13.91 4.47
N PRO A 176 -22.52 -13.30 4.32
CA PRO A 176 -22.39 -11.85 4.29
C PRO A 176 -23.20 -11.20 3.15
N THR A 177 -23.62 -9.96 3.34
CA THR A 177 -24.39 -9.21 2.34
C THR A 177 -23.66 -9.13 1.01
N GLY A 178 -24.32 -9.55 -0.08
CA GLY A 178 -23.77 -9.51 -1.44
C GLY A 178 -22.85 -10.68 -1.79
N MET A 179 -22.69 -11.67 -0.91
CA MET A 179 -21.94 -12.89 -1.20
C MET A 179 -22.55 -13.64 -2.40
N THR A 180 -21.75 -13.94 -3.41
CA THR A 180 -22.15 -14.72 -4.60
C THR A 180 -21.57 -16.13 -4.60
N ALA A 181 -20.46 -16.37 -3.91
CA ALA A 181 -19.88 -17.70 -3.75
C ALA A 181 -19.00 -17.79 -2.50
N MET A 182 -18.96 -18.97 -1.86
CA MET A 182 -17.95 -19.29 -0.86
C MET A 182 -16.63 -19.65 -1.55
N TYR A 183 -15.55 -18.98 -1.17
CA TYR A 183 -14.21 -19.28 -1.67
C TYR A 183 -13.51 -20.29 -0.76
N ALA A 184 -13.53 -20.05 0.56
CA ALA A 184 -12.94 -20.95 1.54
C ALA A 184 -13.55 -20.74 2.93
N ILE A 185 -13.36 -21.72 3.81
CA ILE A 185 -13.68 -21.60 5.23
C ILE A 185 -12.57 -22.23 6.07
N THR A 186 -12.23 -21.61 7.19
CA THR A 186 -11.41 -22.23 8.24
C THR A 186 -12.17 -22.18 9.54
N ILE A 187 -12.39 -23.33 10.16
CA ILE A 187 -13.10 -23.49 11.42
C ILE A 187 -12.08 -23.80 12.50
N TYR A 188 -12.20 -23.17 13.66
CA TYR A 188 -11.33 -23.34 14.81
C TYR A 188 -12.14 -23.79 16.02
N LYS A 189 -11.50 -24.55 16.91
CA LYS A 189 -12.05 -24.74 18.24
C LYS A 189 -12.00 -23.39 18.98
N ALA A 190 -13.12 -22.96 19.55
CA ALA A 190 -13.23 -21.60 20.08
C ALA A 190 -12.15 -21.30 21.13
N GLY A 191 -11.50 -20.15 20.99
CA GLY A 191 -10.51 -19.65 21.93
C GLY A 191 -9.16 -20.40 21.96
N THR A 192 -8.93 -21.39 21.10
CA THR A 192 -7.67 -22.15 21.09
C THR A 192 -6.75 -21.85 19.91
N ASN A 193 -7.24 -21.14 18.88
CA ASN A 193 -6.57 -20.96 17.58
C ASN A 193 -6.18 -22.27 16.87
N ILE A 194 -6.70 -23.42 17.32
CA ILE A 194 -6.47 -24.72 16.68
C ILE A 194 -7.49 -24.89 15.58
N VAL A 195 -7.01 -25.09 14.35
CA VAL A 195 -7.86 -25.43 13.20
C VAL A 195 -8.54 -26.77 13.48
N TYR A 196 -9.87 -26.76 13.44
CA TYR A 196 -10.73 -27.92 13.60
C TYR A 196 -11.08 -28.54 12.24
N ASP A 197 -11.43 -27.71 11.26
CA ASP A 197 -11.76 -28.13 9.89
C ASP A 197 -11.49 -26.97 8.90
N ARG A 198 -11.39 -27.29 7.61
CA ARG A 198 -11.26 -26.33 6.51
C ARG A 198 -12.32 -26.51 5.43
N SER A 199 -13.35 -27.29 5.73
CA SER A 199 -14.40 -27.65 4.78
C SER A 199 -15.78 -27.66 5.44
N LEU A 200 -16.79 -27.62 4.57
CA LEU A 200 -18.17 -27.94 4.87
C LEU A 200 -18.60 -29.02 3.87
N TYR A 201 -19.51 -29.90 4.28
CA TYR A 201 -20.14 -30.86 3.37
C TYR A 201 -20.96 -30.12 2.32
N SER A 202 -21.72 -29.11 2.75
CA SER A 202 -22.46 -28.21 1.87
C SER A 202 -22.65 -26.84 2.51
N TYR A 203 -22.74 -25.81 1.68
CA TYR A 203 -23.05 -24.44 2.10
C TYR A 203 -24.09 -23.84 1.16
N THR A 204 -25.17 -23.30 1.73
CA THR A 204 -26.20 -22.56 1.00
C THR A 204 -26.04 -21.07 1.34
N ILE A 205 -26.05 -20.21 0.31
CA ILE A 205 -26.01 -18.76 0.51
C ILE A 205 -27.36 -18.31 1.08
N ALA A 206 -27.39 -18.13 2.40
CA ALA A 206 -28.55 -17.68 3.14
C ALA A 206 -28.12 -17.06 4.47
N THR A 207 -28.96 -16.19 5.03
CA THR A 207 -28.77 -15.60 6.36
C THR A 207 -29.47 -16.38 7.47
N THR A 208 -30.30 -17.38 7.12
CA THR A 208 -31.08 -18.19 8.04
C THR A 208 -30.28 -19.37 8.60
N ALA A 209 -30.65 -19.82 9.80
CA ALA A 209 -30.00 -20.96 10.46
C ALA A 209 -30.11 -22.26 9.64
N GLY A 210 -29.08 -23.11 9.72
CA GLY A 210 -29.01 -24.38 8.99
C GLY A 210 -28.44 -24.27 7.57
N ASN A 211 -27.88 -23.12 7.21
CA ASN A 211 -27.33 -22.87 5.88
C ASN A 211 -25.95 -23.54 5.63
N ALA A 212 -25.33 -24.12 6.67
CA ALA A 212 -24.07 -24.84 6.58
C ALA A 212 -24.20 -26.25 7.16
N ILE A 213 -23.67 -27.25 6.45
CA ILE A 213 -23.59 -28.64 6.92
C ILE A 213 -22.12 -28.97 7.19
N THR A 214 -21.81 -29.33 8.43
CA THR A 214 -20.45 -29.64 8.88
C THR A 214 -19.92 -30.96 8.32
N GLY A 215 -18.62 -31.03 8.05
CA GLY A 215 -17.94 -32.19 7.47
C GLY A 215 -17.16 -31.84 6.21
N SER A 216 -16.77 -32.86 5.46
CA SER A 216 -16.03 -32.72 4.20
C SER A 216 -16.91 -33.09 3.00
N PRO A 217 -16.54 -32.77 1.75
CA PRO A 217 -17.39 -33.02 0.58
C PRO A 217 -17.89 -34.47 0.42
N SER A 218 -17.20 -35.45 1.02
CA SER A 218 -17.57 -36.87 0.97
C SER A 218 -18.43 -37.33 2.15
N MET A 219 -18.50 -36.58 3.26
CA MET A 219 -19.18 -37.02 4.48
C MET A 219 -19.55 -35.86 5.40
N SER A 220 -20.82 -35.78 5.79
CA SER A 220 -21.27 -34.89 6.86
C SER A 220 -20.86 -35.44 8.24
N VAL A 221 -20.43 -34.58 9.16
CA VAL A 221 -19.93 -34.95 10.49
C VAL A 221 -20.65 -34.15 11.55
N VAL A 222 -21.22 -34.81 12.57
CA VAL A 222 -21.78 -34.13 13.74
C VAL A 222 -20.61 -33.66 14.61
N TYR A 223 -20.45 -32.36 14.74
CA TYR A 223 -19.44 -31.79 15.63
C TYR A 223 -19.88 -31.93 17.10
N PRO A 224 -18.95 -32.14 18.05
CA PRO A 224 -19.24 -32.08 19.48
C PRO A 224 -19.97 -30.80 19.88
N SER A 225 -20.82 -30.89 20.90
CA SER A 225 -21.53 -29.73 21.42
C SER A 225 -20.54 -28.65 21.87
N GLY A 226 -20.72 -27.43 21.38
CA GLY A 226 -19.82 -26.31 21.70
C GLY A 226 -19.85 -25.17 20.69
N THR A 227 -19.06 -24.14 20.98
CA THR A 227 -18.86 -22.98 20.11
C THR A 227 -17.59 -23.15 19.29
N TYR A 228 -17.66 -22.72 18.04
CA TYR A 228 -16.54 -22.75 17.09
C TYR A 228 -16.38 -21.34 16.50
N ASP A 229 -15.12 -20.93 16.34
CA ASP A 229 -14.78 -19.72 15.57
C ASP A 229 -14.62 -20.12 14.10
N TYR A 230 -14.93 -19.22 13.18
CA TYR A 230 -14.63 -19.43 11.76
C TYR A 230 -14.08 -18.17 11.10
N VAL A 231 -13.32 -18.38 10.04
CA VAL A 231 -13.01 -17.39 9.01
C VAL A 231 -13.65 -17.88 7.71
N LEU A 232 -14.54 -17.07 7.15
CA LEU A 232 -15.21 -17.31 5.87
C LEU A 232 -14.61 -16.36 4.84
N GLU A 233 -14.10 -16.92 3.75
CA GLU A 233 -13.61 -16.18 2.58
C GLU A 233 -14.59 -16.37 1.43
N TYR A 234 -14.90 -15.29 0.71
CA TYR A 234 -16.00 -15.27 -0.24
C TYR A 234 -15.83 -14.25 -1.35
N LEU A 235 -16.58 -14.46 -2.44
CA LEU A 235 -16.69 -13.55 -3.58
C LEU A 235 -17.99 -12.74 -3.49
N LYS A 236 -17.96 -11.54 -4.05
CA LYS A 236 -19.13 -10.69 -4.32
C LYS A 236 -19.25 -10.49 -5.82
#